data_AF-A0A5C7IIX7-F1
#
_entry.id   AF-A0A5C7IIX7-F1
#
_cell.length_a   1.000
_cell.length_b   1.000
_cell.length_c   1.000
_cell.angle_alpha   90.00
_cell.angle_beta   90.00
_cell.angle_gamma   90.00
#
_symmetry.space_group_name_H-M   'P 1'
#
loop_
_entity.id
_entity.type
_entity.pdbx_description
1 polymer ?
#
loop_
_entity_poly.entity_id
_entity_poly.type
_entity_poly.pdbx_seq_one_letter_code
_entity_poly.pdbx_strand_id
1 'polypeptide(L)'
;MTRKATRVMEIIEDSGAVPDIITYDDLNRAAMNDDMPCKDQNLRIVEDSPVMQFIQAMDVFQSIPQEPHFRPLAECEEVCREGLALGHMMTFVNVTKKISTLQASDPRIDFDSLLKCLSELELHGFNVEAVRSRLLELQSMKDSQEQLKTKSKNIKSEIIEQTHERTKVKAELDEVMKDLKLLEDKKKEVEEKKARLLSINNENESEIVKLKSGIGSLFEEIKKVNNEFKSVAGSPWKK
;
A
#
# COMPACT_ATOMS: atom_id res chain seq x y z
N MET A 1 23.54 22.91 56.05
CA MET A 1 24.39 24.06 55.70
C MET A 1 25.43 23.60 54.69
N THR A 2 25.60 24.31 53.57
CA THR A 2 26.52 23.92 52.48
C THR A 2 27.96 24.31 52.81
N ARG A 3 28.96 23.55 52.32
CA ARG A 3 30.41 23.84 52.52
C ARG A 3 30.82 25.28 52.13
N LYS A 4 30.08 25.92 51.22
CA LYS A 4 30.25 27.34 50.87
C LYS A 4 29.85 28.30 51.99
N ALA A 5 28.80 28.00 52.76
CA ALA A 5 28.36 28.84 53.88
C ALA A 5 29.34 28.76 55.07
N THR A 6 29.97 27.59 55.26
CA THR A 6 30.98 27.38 56.32
C THR A 6 32.26 28.18 56.05
N ARG A 7 32.72 28.25 54.80
CA ARG A 7 33.95 28.99 54.45
C ARG A 7 33.79 30.52 54.50
N VAL A 8 32.58 31.03 54.29
CA VAL A 8 32.28 32.46 54.42
C VAL A 8 32.27 32.89 55.89
N MET A 9 31.84 32.03 56.82
CA MET A 9 31.91 32.34 58.26
C MET A 9 33.34 32.32 58.80
N GLU A 10 34.20 31.38 58.38
CA GLU A 10 35.62 31.34 58.80
C GLU A 10 36.38 32.62 58.43
N ILE A 11 36.09 33.20 57.26
CA ILE A 11 36.73 34.44 56.80
C ILE A 11 36.28 35.67 57.62
N ILE A 12 35.07 35.63 58.16
CA ILE A 12 34.50 36.74 58.96
C ILE A 12 35.05 36.72 60.39
N GLU A 13 35.33 35.53 60.95
CA GLU A 13 35.83 35.39 62.33
C GLU A 13 37.33 35.73 62.47
N ASP A 14 38.16 35.47 61.46
CA ASP A 14 39.62 35.69 61.52
C ASP A 14 40.06 37.16 61.26
N SER A 15 39.18 38.02 60.75
CA SER A 15 39.57 39.37 60.30
C SER A 15 39.52 40.45 61.39
N GLY A 16 38.97 40.17 62.58
CA GLY A 16 38.98 41.10 63.71
C GLY A 16 38.44 42.52 63.45
N ALA A 17 37.61 42.71 62.42
CA ALA A 17 37.17 44.02 61.95
C ALA A 17 35.65 44.21 62.09
N VAL A 18 35.25 45.33 62.66
CA VAL A 18 33.94 45.98 62.56
C VAL A 18 34.22 47.34 61.91
N PRO A 19 33.41 47.98 61.01
CA PRO A 19 32.05 47.71 60.51
C PRO A 19 31.90 47.87 58.96
N ASP A 20 30.66 47.74 58.47
CA ASP A 20 30.05 48.44 57.32
C ASP A 20 30.64 48.33 55.89
N ILE A 21 29.81 47.72 55.03
CA ILE A 21 29.72 47.84 53.56
C ILE A 21 30.98 47.41 52.79
N ILE A 22 31.14 46.10 52.62
CA ILE A 22 31.88 45.54 51.49
C ILE A 22 30.97 45.67 50.26
N THR A 23 31.32 46.53 49.31
CA THR A 23 30.56 46.68 48.07
C THR A 23 30.82 45.49 47.13
N TYR A 24 29.82 45.14 46.31
CA TYR A 24 29.87 44.02 45.36
C TYR A 24 31.07 44.06 44.38
N ASP A 25 31.70 45.22 44.19
CA ASP A 25 32.85 45.39 43.31
C ASP A 25 34.17 44.87 43.91
N ASP A 26 34.31 44.82 45.23
CA ASP A 26 35.53 44.32 45.89
C ASP A 26 35.62 42.78 45.84
N LEU A 27 34.46 42.10 45.86
CA LEU A 27 34.36 40.64 45.65
C LEU A 27 34.70 40.24 44.20
N ASN A 28 34.38 41.09 43.23
CA ASN A 28 34.64 40.81 41.81
C ASN A 28 36.13 40.98 41.43
N ARG A 29 36.86 41.87 42.12
CA ARG A 29 38.29 42.09 41.83
C ARG A 29 39.19 40.94 42.31
N ALA A 30 38.77 40.21 43.36
CA ALA A 30 39.45 39.00 43.82
C ALA A 30 39.19 37.77 42.94
N ALA A 31 38.18 37.81 42.05
CA ALA A 31 37.80 36.70 41.18
C ALA A 31 38.46 36.71 39.79
N MET A 32 39.32 37.70 39.49
CA MET A 32 39.91 37.92 38.15
C MET A 32 41.40 37.58 38.04
N ASN A 33 42.01 36.95 39.04
CA ASN A 33 43.38 36.46 38.96
C ASN A 33 43.44 35.00 39.43
N ASP A 34 42.93 34.10 38.60
CA ASP A 34 43.32 32.69 38.65
C ASP A 34 43.26 32.17 37.22
N ASP A 35 44.36 32.36 36.48
CA ASP A 35 44.69 31.59 35.29
C ASP A 35 44.90 30.12 35.73
N MET A 36 43.79 29.44 36.06
CA MET A 36 43.74 28.01 36.23
C MET A 36 43.83 27.38 34.83
N PRO A 37 44.85 26.56 34.54
CA PRO A 37 44.93 25.85 33.27
C PRO A 37 43.63 25.08 33.02
N CYS A 38 43.07 25.30 31.84
CA CYS A 38 41.79 24.78 31.38
C CYS A 38 41.64 23.29 31.67
N LYS A 39 40.45 22.87 32.13
CA LYS A 39 40.02 21.50 32.45
C LYS A 39 40.10 20.50 31.26
N ASP A 40 40.70 20.89 30.14
CA ASP A 40 40.86 20.11 28.92
C ASP A 40 41.89 18.97 29.04
N GLN A 41 42.80 19.03 30.02
CA GLN A 41 43.82 17.98 30.19
C GLN A 41 43.22 16.61 30.57
N ASN A 42 42.05 16.59 31.22
CA ASN A 42 41.41 15.35 31.68
C ASN A 42 40.66 14.57 30.60
N LEU A 43 40.37 15.19 29.43
CA LEU A 43 39.74 14.48 28.31
C LEU A 43 40.75 13.69 27.47
N ARG A 44 42.01 14.16 27.40
CA ARG A 44 43.10 13.48 26.67
C ARG A 44 43.44 12.10 27.22
N ILE A 45 43.21 11.86 28.52
CA ILE A 45 43.51 10.57 29.17
C ILE A 45 42.72 9.42 28.52
N VAL A 46 41.54 9.70 27.97
CA VAL A 46 40.66 8.69 27.36
C VAL A 46 41.18 8.25 25.98
N GLU A 47 41.89 9.11 25.26
CA GLU A 47 42.33 8.84 23.88
C GLU A 47 43.47 7.80 23.80
N ASP A 48 44.29 7.69 24.85
CA ASP A 48 45.50 6.85 24.85
C ASP A 48 45.33 5.46 25.50
N SER A 49 44.12 5.10 25.93
CA SER A 49 43.84 3.81 26.58
C SER A 49 43.89 2.63 25.59
N PRO A 50 44.54 1.48 25.91
CA PRO A 50 44.57 0.31 25.04
C PRO A 50 43.17 -0.21 24.64
N VAL A 51 42.18 -0.05 25.53
CA VAL A 51 40.80 -0.46 25.26
C VAL A 51 40.13 0.49 24.25
N MET A 52 40.41 1.78 24.34
CA MET A 52 39.93 2.77 23.37
C MET A 52 40.47 2.47 21.98
N GLN A 53 41.79 2.22 21.87
CA GLN A 53 42.44 1.85 20.61
C GLN A 53 41.84 0.56 20.01
N PHE A 54 41.55 -0.44 20.84
CA PHE A 54 40.87 -1.66 20.39
C PHE A 54 39.49 -1.36 19.79
N ILE A 55 38.68 -0.51 20.43
CA ILE A 55 37.35 -0.15 19.91
C ILE A 55 37.49 0.66 18.61
N GLN A 56 38.40 1.64 18.55
CA GLN A 56 38.65 2.45 17.35
C GLN A 56 39.14 1.61 16.16
N ALA A 57 39.81 0.49 16.41
CA ALA A 57 40.23 -0.46 15.39
C ALA A 57 39.08 -1.33 14.82
N MET A 58 37.87 -1.28 15.40
CA MET A 58 36.72 -2.06 14.90
C MET A 58 36.26 -1.59 13.52
N ASP A 59 35.71 -2.54 12.75
CA ASP A 59 35.18 -2.36 11.39
C ASP A 59 34.27 -1.13 11.22
N VAL A 60 33.42 -0.88 12.21
CA VAL A 60 32.49 0.26 12.22
C VAL A 60 33.25 1.59 12.22
N PHE A 61 34.26 1.76 13.06
CA PHE A 61 35.04 3.01 13.14
C PHE A 61 36.04 3.15 11.99
N GLN A 62 36.48 2.04 11.40
CA GLN A 62 37.25 2.10 10.14
C GLN A 62 36.38 2.57 8.97
N SER A 63 35.09 2.20 8.96
CA SER A 63 34.14 2.58 7.91
C SER A 63 33.56 3.97 8.10
N ILE A 64 33.27 4.35 9.35
CA ILE A 64 32.72 5.64 9.75
C ILE A 64 33.61 6.19 10.88
N PRO A 65 34.72 6.85 10.56
CA PRO A 65 35.59 7.46 11.57
C PRO A 65 34.83 8.46 12.45
N GLN A 66 35.13 8.47 13.74
CA GLN A 66 34.45 9.31 14.74
C GLN A 66 35.47 9.98 15.66
N GLU A 67 35.21 11.23 16.03
CA GLU A 67 35.98 12.01 16.99
C GLU A 67 35.02 12.69 17.99
N PRO A 68 34.34 11.89 18.85
CA PRO A 68 33.33 12.41 19.76
C PRO A 68 33.95 13.27 20.87
N HIS A 69 33.28 14.38 21.20
CA HIS A 69 33.83 15.37 22.12
C HIS A 69 33.66 15.02 23.61
N PHE A 70 32.72 14.14 23.96
CA PHE A 70 32.40 13.71 25.34
C PHE A 70 32.18 14.81 26.40
N ARG A 71 32.02 16.09 26.02
CA ARG A 71 31.75 17.22 26.92
C ARG A 71 30.77 16.96 28.08
N PRO A 72 29.62 16.26 27.88
CA PRO A 72 28.72 15.97 29.01
C PRO A 72 29.37 15.17 30.15
N LEU A 73 30.39 14.36 29.86
CA LEU A 73 31.11 13.56 30.86
C LEU A 73 32.02 14.40 31.78
N ALA A 74 32.20 15.70 31.50
CA ALA A 74 32.92 16.61 32.38
C ALA A 74 32.25 16.74 33.77
N GLU A 75 30.94 16.52 33.84
CA GLU A 75 30.15 16.53 35.08
C GLU A 75 30.26 15.23 35.88
N CYS A 76 30.79 14.16 35.28
CA CYS A 76 30.97 12.87 35.94
C CYS A 76 32.25 12.83 36.79
N GLU A 77 32.26 11.94 37.79
CA GLU A 77 33.47 11.64 38.58
C GLU A 77 34.59 11.12 37.68
N GLU A 78 35.82 11.57 37.93
CA GLU A 78 36.99 11.26 37.10
C GLU A 78 37.23 9.77 36.93
N VAL A 79 37.06 9.01 38.02
CA VAL A 79 37.22 7.55 38.04
C VAL A 79 36.26 6.80 37.10
N CYS A 80 35.14 7.42 36.72
CA CYS A 80 34.11 6.82 35.86
C CYS A 80 34.17 7.33 34.42
N ARG A 81 34.87 8.43 34.14
CA ARG A 81 34.83 9.12 32.83
C ARG A 81 35.25 8.22 31.67
N GLU A 82 36.38 7.52 31.82
CA GLU A 82 36.89 6.61 30.78
C GLU A 82 35.89 5.49 30.50
N GLY A 83 35.34 4.85 31.55
CA GLY A 83 34.36 3.78 31.40
C GLY A 83 33.09 4.22 30.68
N LEU A 84 32.60 5.44 30.96
CA LEU A 84 31.44 6.01 30.29
C LEU A 84 31.74 6.31 28.82
N ALA A 85 32.90 6.91 28.51
CA ALA A 85 33.32 7.18 27.14
C ALA A 85 33.45 5.89 26.30
N LEU A 86 34.11 4.87 26.85
CA LEU A 86 34.20 3.53 26.24
C LEU A 86 32.80 2.93 26.03
N GLY A 87 31.90 3.09 27.00
CA GLY A 87 30.51 2.68 26.89
C GLY A 87 29.78 3.33 25.72
N HIS A 88 29.94 4.64 25.51
CA HIS A 88 29.38 5.35 24.36
C HIS A 88 29.99 4.90 23.03
N MET A 89 31.31 4.71 22.97
CA MET A 89 31.99 4.19 21.77
C MET A 89 31.44 2.82 21.37
N MET A 90 31.34 1.90 22.33
CA MET A 90 30.77 0.57 22.09
C MET A 90 29.28 0.63 21.73
N THR A 91 28.54 1.58 22.31
CA THR A 91 27.12 1.80 21.97
C THR A 91 26.98 2.21 20.51
N PHE A 92 27.82 3.10 19.99
CA PHE A 92 27.81 3.47 18.56
C PHE A 92 28.05 2.25 17.65
N VAL A 93 29.00 1.38 18.00
CA VAL A 93 29.22 0.11 17.29
C VAL A 93 27.97 -0.75 17.29
N ASN A 94 27.38 -0.97 18.46
CA ASN A 94 26.20 -1.82 18.62
C ASN A 94 24.99 -1.29 17.86
N VAL A 95 24.72 0.02 17.93
CA VAL A 95 23.62 0.68 17.21
C VAL A 95 23.83 0.53 15.70
N THR A 96 25.04 0.81 15.20
CA THR A 96 25.36 0.69 13.77
C THR A 96 25.18 -0.75 13.27
N LYS A 97 25.67 -1.74 14.03
CA LYS A 97 25.49 -3.16 13.70
C LYS A 97 24.03 -3.57 13.77
N LYS A 98 23.28 -3.11 14.77
CA LYS A 98 21.85 -3.42 14.89
C LYS A 98 21.07 -2.84 13.71
N ILE A 99 21.34 -1.60 13.30
CA ILE A 99 20.72 -0.98 12.12
C ILE A 99 21.03 -1.80 10.85
N SER A 100 22.26 -2.30 10.70
CA SER A 100 22.64 -3.12 9.53
C SER A 100 21.94 -4.49 9.43
N THR A 101 21.35 -4.96 10.54
CA THR A 101 20.67 -6.27 10.62
C THR A 101 19.15 -6.16 10.70
N LEU A 102 18.60 -4.94 10.78
CA LEU A 102 17.15 -4.70 10.84
C LEU A 102 16.42 -5.33 9.66
N GLN A 103 15.29 -5.95 9.97
CA GLN A 103 14.38 -6.55 9.01
C GLN A 103 13.06 -5.78 8.97
N ALA A 104 12.38 -5.83 7.83
CA ALA A 104 11.07 -5.19 7.68
C ALA A 104 9.99 -5.84 8.57
N SER A 105 10.22 -7.05 9.07
CA SER A 105 9.37 -7.72 10.06
C SER A 105 9.55 -7.19 11.48
N ASP A 106 10.65 -6.51 11.77
CA ASP A 106 10.97 -6.09 13.13
C ASP A 106 9.95 -5.06 13.64
N PRO A 107 9.66 -5.06 14.95
CA PRO A 107 8.75 -4.11 15.56
C PRO A 107 9.17 -2.65 15.31
N ARG A 108 8.19 -1.74 15.15
CA ARG A 108 8.45 -0.29 15.01
C ARG A 108 9.23 0.28 16.21
N ILE A 109 8.96 -0.25 17.41
CA ILE A 109 9.64 0.15 18.65
C ILE A 109 11.16 -0.02 18.57
N ASP A 110 11.67 -0.99 17.80
CA ASP A 110 13.11 -1.20 17.63
C ASP A 110 13.74 -0.02 16.88
N PHE A 111 13.08 0.49 15.84
CA PHE A 111 13.54 1.67 15.08
C PHE A 111 13.54 2.93 15.95
N ASP A 112 12.46 3.13 16.72
CA ASP A 112 12.30 4.29 17.59
C ASP A 112 13.34 4.28 18.73
N SER A 113 13.63 3.10 19.28
CA SER A 113 14.68 2.93 20.29
C SER A 113 16.06 3.28 19.74
N LEU A 114 16.37 2.87 18.50
CA LEU A 114 17.65 3.17 17.85
C LEU A 114 17.79 4.65 17.52
N LEU A 115 16.70 5.30 17.06
CA LEU A 115 16.69 6.76 16.85
C LEU A 115 16.98 7.51 18.14
N LYS A 116 16.39 7.08 19.26
CA LYS A 116 16.67 7.66 20.58
C LYS A 116 18.14 7.49 20.97
N CYS A 117 18.71 6.29 20.81
CA CYS A 117 20.13 6.05 21.08
C CYS A 117 21.05 6.92 20.21
N LEU A 118 20.72 7.11 18.92
CA LEU A 118 21.50 7.99 18.04
C LEU A 118 21.47 9.44 18.51
N SER A 119 20.32 9.93 18.99
CA SER A 119 20.23 11.28 19.59
C SER A 119 21.05 11.40 20.87
N GLU A 120 21.08 10.37 21.72
CA GLU A 120 21.92 10.35 22.92
C GLU A 120 23.42 10.35 22.58
N LEU A 121 23.83 9.63 21.53
CA LEU A 121 25.20 9.62 21.03
C LEU A 121 25.58 10.99 20.43
N GLU A 122 24.69 11.63 19.68
CA GLU A 122 24.93 12.97 19.10
C GLU A 122 25.22 14.01 20.18
N LEU A 123 24.55 13.95 21.35
CA LEU A 123 24.83 14.81 22.50
C LEU A 123 26.26 14.64 23.04
N HIS A 124 26.89 13.49 22.83
CA HIS A 124 28.27 13.21 23.21
C HIS A 124 29.28 13.52 22.10
N GLY A 125 28.81 14.09 20.98
CA GLY A 125 29.64 14.55 19.87
C GLY A 125 29.84 13.53 18.74
N PHE A 126 29.10 12.43 18.74
CA PHE A 126 29.16 11.48 17.62
C PHE A 126 28.49 12.06 16.37
N ASN A 127 29.14 11.90 15.22
CA ASN A 127 28.51 12.14 13.93
C ASN A 127 27.63 10.93 13.54
N VAL A 128 26.33 11.08 13.76
CA VAL A 128 25.32 10.05 13.51
C VAL A 128 24.54 10.24 12.21
N GLU A 129 24.87 11.24 11.39
CA GLU A 129 24.08 11.62 10.20
C GLU A 129 23.89 10.46 9.23
N ALA A 130 24.98 9.78 8.85
CA ALA A 130 24.93 8.67 7.90
C ALA A 130 24.10 7.49 8.44
N VAL A 131 24.31 7.15 9.72
CA VAL A 131 23.62 6.02 10.38
C VAL A 131 22.13 6.33 10.60
N ARG A 132 21.80 7.56 10.98
CA ARG A 132 20.42 8.04 11.12
C ARG A 132 19.69 8.06 9.79
N SER A 133 20.33 8.57 8.74
CA SER A 133 19.75 8.61 7.38
C SER A 133 19.41 7.21 6.90
N ARG A 134 20.32 6.25 7.11
CA ARG A 134 20.08 4.84 6.79
C ARG A 134 18.89 4.26 7.56
N LEU A 135 18.79 4.55 8.86
CA LEU A 135 17.68 4.07 9.69
C LEU A 135 16.32 4.64 9.23
N LEU A 136 16.27 5.93 8.88
CA LEU A 136 15.06 6.57 8.35
C LEU A 136 14.66 6.00 6.98
N GLU A 137 15.64 5.71 6.12
CA GLU A 137 15.40 5.03 4.84
C GLU A 137 14.76 3.65 5.05
N LEU A 138 15.32 2.84 5.96
CA LEU A 138 14.76 1.53 6.31
C LEU A 138 13.33 1.65 6.86
N GLN A 139 13.05 2.66 7.68
CA GLN A 139 11.72 2.93 8.23
C GLN A 139 10.72 3.30 7.11
N SER A 140 11.12 4.14 6.16
CA SER A 140 10.32 4.50 4.98
C SER A 140 10.02 3.30 4.08
N MET A 141 11.00 2.42 3.87
CA MET A 141 10.81 1.17 3.12
C MET A 141 9.84 0.22 3.82
N LYS A 142 9.91 0.11 5.16
CA LYS A 142 8.97 -0.67 5.97
C LYS A 142 7.54 -0.15 5.80
N ASP A 143 7.34 1.16 5.95
CA ASP A 143 6.02 1.79 5.81
C ASP A 143 5.43 1.57 4.40
N SER A 144 6.28 1.68 3.37
CA SER A 144 5.92 1.37 1.99
C SER A 144 5.51 -0.10 1.81
N GLN A 145 6.23 -1.03 2.45
CA GLN A 145 5.90 -2.46 2.40
C GLN A 145 4.54 -2.75 3.05
N GLU A 146 4.22 -2.12 4.18
CA GLU A 146 2.92 -2.27 4.86
C GLU A 146 1.76 -1.75 4.01
N GLN A 147 1.95 -0.61 3.33
CA GLN A 147 0.98 -0.09 2.38
C GLN A 147 0.76 -1.05 1.19
N LEU A 148 1.83 -1.61 0.62
CA LEU A 148 1.73 -2.57 -0.47
C LEU A 148 1.03 -3.87 -0.04
N LYS A 149 1.30 -4.37 1.17
CA LYS A 149 0.58 -5.53 1.74
C LYS A 149 -0.92 -5.25 1.86
N THR A 150 -1.29 -4.06 2.31
CA THR A 150 -2.69 -3.63 2.42
C THR A 150 -3.36 -3.55 1.05
N LYS A 151 -2.73 -2.90 0.07
CA LYS A 151 -3.21 -2.85 -1.32
C LYS A 151 -3.37 -4.24 -1.93
N SER A 152 -2.40 -5.14 -1.71
CA SER A 152 -2.47 -6.53 -2.17
C SER A 152 -3.67 -7.27 -1.58
N LYS A 153 -3.96 -7.09 -0.29
CA LYS A 153 -5.13 -7.69 0.36
C LYS A 153 -6.44 -7.18 -0.27
N ASN A 154 -6.54 -5.89 -0.54
CA ASN A 154 -7.73 -5.30 -1.16
C ASN A 154 -7.96 -5.83 -2.58
N ILE A 155 -6.92 -5.87 -3.41
CA ILE A 155 -7.00 -6.43 -4.78
C ILE A 155 -7.42 -7.90 -4.74
N LYS A 156 -6.89 -8.70 -3.79
CA LYS A 156 -7.31 -10.10 -3.63
C LYS A 156 -8.80 -10.21 -3.30
N SER A 157 -9.33 -9.32 -2.46
CA SER A 157 -10.76 -9.28 -2.15
C SER A 157 -11.60 -8.94 -3.38
N GLU A 158 -11.19 -7.94 -4.16
CA GLU A 158 -11.87 -7.52 -5.39
C GLU A 158 -11.86 -8.63 -6.46
N ILE A 159 -10.76 -9.38 -6.60
CA ILE A 159 -10.70 -10.54 -7.50
C ILE A 159 -11.74 -11.60 -7.11
N ILE A 160 -11.91 -11.87 -5.82
CA ILE A 160 -12.90 -12.85 -5.32
C ILE A 160 -14.31 -12.39 -5.68
N GLU A 161 -14.64 -11.12 -5.42
CA GLU A 161 -15.94 -10.52 -5.74
C GLU A 161 -16.22 -10.56 -7.25
N GLN A 162 -15.28 -10.10 -8.08
CA GLN A 162 -15.41 -10.13 -9.53
C GLN A 162 -15.55 -11.56 -10.08
N THR A 163 -14.87 -12.53 -9.47
CA THR A 163 -15.01 -13.95 -9.84
C THR A 163 -16.41 -14.46 -9.53
N HIS A 164 -16.98 -14.04 -8.40
CA HIS A 164 -18.37 -14.37 -8.05
C HIS A 164 -19.34 -13.76 -9.07
N GLU A 165 -19.24 -12.46 -9.35
CA GLU A 165 -20.15 -11.79 -10.28
C GLU A 165 -20.06 -12.37 -11.69
N ARG A 166 -18.85 -12.65 -12.18
CA ARG A 166 -18.63 -13.36 -13.46
C ARG A 166 -19.35 -14.71 -13.50
N THR A 167 -19.42 -15.42 -12.37
CA THR A 167 -20.08 -16.74 -12.31
C THR A 167 -21.59 -16.60 -12.45
N LYS A 168 -22.21 -15.58 -11.83
CA LYS A 168 -23.64 -15.27 -12.01
C LYS A 168 -23.95 -14.91 -13.46
N VAL A 169 -23.19 -13.98 -14.04
CA VAL A 169 -23.36 -13.55 -15.44
C VAL A 169 -23.21 -14.73 -16.40
N LYS A 170 -22.26 -15.64 -16.13
CA LYS A 170 -22.10 -16.86 -16.93
C LYS A 170 -23.33 -17.77 -16.87
N ALA A 171 -23.92 -17.95 -15.69
CA ALA A 171 -25.12 -18.76 -15.54
C ALA A 171 -26.32 -18.16 -16.30
N GLU A 172 -26.52 -16.84 -16.22
CA GLU A 172 -27.54 -16.13 -16.98
C GLU A 172 -27.30 -16.24 -18.50
N LEU A 173 -26.05 -16.12 -18.94
CA LEU A 173 -25.68 -16.29 -20.35
C LEU A 173 -26.01 -17.72 -20.83
N ASP A 174 -25.68 -18.74 -20.05
CA ASP A 174 -25.98 -20.14 -20.38
C ASP A 174 -27.50 -20.39 -20.47
N GLU A 175 -28.31 -19.69 -19.68
CA GLU A 175 -29.78 -19.74 -19.76
C GLU A 175 -30.29 -19.07 -21.05
N VAL A 176 -29.84 -17.85 -21.33
CA VAL A 176 -30.20 -17.14 -22.58
C VAL A 176 -29.79 -17.91 -23.82
N MET A 177 -28.63 -18.59 -23.80
CA MET A 177 -28.20 -19.44 -24.91
C MET A 177 -29.14 -20.64 -25.14
N LYS A 178 -29.71 -21.22 -24.08
CA LYS A 178 -30.71 -22.30 -24.22
C LYS A 178 -32.01 -21.78 -24.82
N ASP A 179 -32.46 -20.62 -24.36
CA ASP A 179 -33.69 -19.99 -24.88
C ASP A 179 -33.55 -19.60 -26.35
N LEU A 180 -32.41 -19.06 -26.75
CA LEU A 180 -32.12 -18.72 -28.14
C LEU A 180 -32.20 -19.95 -29.04
N LYS A 181 -31.61 -21.06 -28.62
CA LYS A 181 -31.68 -22.33 -29.37
C LYS A 181 -33.13 -22.83 -29.52
N LEU A 182 -33.92 -22.75 -28.44
CA LEU A 182 -35.33 -23.13 -28.48
C LEU A 182 -36.13 -22.25 -29.46
N LEU A 183 -35.85 -20.95 -29.50
CA LEU A 183 -36.50 -20.03 -30.43
C LEU A 183 -36.10 -20.29 -31.88
N GLU A 184 -34.84 -20.63 -32.16
CA GLU A 184 -34.38 -21.03 -33.49
C GLU A 184 -35.09 -22.30 -33.98
N ASP A 185 -35.24 -23.30 -33.12
CA ASP A 185 -35.95 -24.55 -33.44
C ASP A 185 -37.44 -24.26 -33.75
N LYS A 186 -38.11 -23.43 -32.93
CA LYS A 186 -39.50 -23.01 -33.18
C LYS A 186 -39.65 -22.22 -34.47
N LYS A 187 -38.70 -21.34 -34.79
CA LYS A 187 -38.70 -20.57 -36.05
C LYS A 187 -38.64 -21.52 -37.25
N LYS A 188 -37.79 -22.55 -37.18
CA LYS A 188 -37.67 -23.56 -38.24
C LYS A 188 -39.00 -24.31 -38.44
N GLU A 189 -39.63 -24.76 -37.35
CA GLU A 189 -40.94 -25.44 -37.42
C GLU A 189 -42.01 -24.58 -38.10
N VAL A 190 -42.07 -23.29 -37.75
CA VAL A 190 -43.02 -22.33 -38.34
C VAL A 190 -42.77 -22.12 -39.84
N GLU A 191 -41.52 -21.97 -40.27
CA GLU A 191 -41.19 -21.83 -41.70
C GLU A 191 -41.54 -23.10 -42.49
N GLU A 192 -41.28 -24.29 -41.95
CA GLU A 192 -41.70 -25.55 -42.58
C GLU A 192 -43.23 -25.64 -42.70
N LYS A 193 -43.96 -25.24 -41.64
CA LYS A 193 -45.44 -25.21 -41.66
C LYS A 193 -45.96 -24.22 -42.70
N LYS A 194 -45.35 -23.04 -42.81
CA LYS A 194 -45.69 -22.03 -43.83
C LYS A 194 -45.48 -22.55 -45.25
N ALA A 195 -44.34 -23.20 -45.52
CA ALA A 195 -44.05 -23.79 -46.83
C ALA A 195 -45.09 -24.85 -47.23
N ARG A 196 -45.48 -25.74 -46.29
CA ARG A 196 -46.54 -26.73 -46.52
C ARG A 196 -47.88 -26.09 -46.85
N LEU A 197 -48.30 -25.09 -46.09
CA LEU A 197 -49.57 -24.40 -46.31
C LEU A 197 -49.61 -23.66 -47.65
N LEU A 198 -48.50 -23.06 -48.08
CA LEU A 198 -48.39 -22.42 -49.40
C LEU A 198 -48.57 -23.45 -50.54
N SER A 199 -47.97 -24.64 -50.44
CA SER A 199 -48.17 -25.71 -51.43
C SER A 199 -49.64 -26.13 -51.52
N ILE A 200 -50.27 -26.41 -50.37
CA ILE A 200 -51.68 -26.80 -50.29
C ILE A 200 -52.58 -25.70 -50.87
N ASN A 201 -52.29 -24.43 -50.60
CA ASN A 201 -53.06 -23.32 -51.16
C ASN A 201 -52.97 -23.28 -52.69
N ASN A 202 -51.77 -23.45 -53.25
CA ASN A 202 -51.57 -23.46 -54.71
C ASN A 202 -52.28 -24.66 -55.38
N GLU A 203 -52.25 -25.84 -54.74
CA GLU A 203 -52.98 -27.02 -55.20
C GLU A 203 -54.49 -26.77 -55.20
N ASN A 204 -55.02 -26.18 -54.12
CA ASN A 204 -56.43 -25.79 -54.03
C ASN A 204 -56.80 -24.74 -55.08
N GLU A 205 -55.96 -23.74 -55.33
CA GLU A 205 -56.18 -22.74 -56.39
C GLU A 205 -56.24 -23.39 -57.77
N SER A 206 -55.31 -24.30 -58.07
CA SER A 206 -55.32 -25.09 -59.31
C SER A 206 -56.61 -25.90 -59.47
N GLU A 207 -57.06 -26.57 -58.41
CA GLU A 207 -58.28 -27.38 -58.43
C GLU A 207 -59.54 -26.51 -58.61
N ILE A 208 -59.60 -25.34 -57.96
CA ILE A 208 -60.66 -24.35 -58.16
C ILE A 208 -60.71 -23.90 -59.63
N VAL A 209 -59.56 -23.67 -60.27
CA VAL A 209 -59.51 -23.28 -61.70
C VAL A 209 -60.05 -24.40 -62.61
N LYS A 210 -59.67 -25.66 -62.37
CA LYS A 210 -60.19 -26.80 -63.13
C LYS A 210 -61.71 -26.95 -63.00
N LEU A 211 -62.24 -26.87 -61.77
CA LEU A 211 -63.67 -26.97 -61.52
C LEU A 211 -64.45 -25.85 -62.22
N LYS A 212 -63.93 -24.61 -62.20
CA LYS A 212 -64.51 -23.48 -62.95
C LYS A 212 -64.57 -23.73 -64.45
N SER A 213 -63.50 -24.30 -65.03
CA SER A 213 -63.49 -24.69 -66.44
C SER A 213 -64.51 -25.79 -66.75
N GLY A 214 -64.64 -26.79 -65.88
CA GLY A 214 -65.62 -27.87 -66.04
C GLY A 214 -67.06 -27.36 -66.04
N ILE A 215 -67.38 -26.39 -65.18
CA ILE A 215 -68.68 -25.68 -65.20
C ILE A 215 -68.92 -25.04 -66.57
N GLY A 216 -67.91 -24.37 -67.16
CA GLY A 216 -68.02 -23.76 -68.48
C GLY A 216 -68.37 -24.78 -69.58
N SER A 217 -67.68 -25.92 -69.59
CA SER A 217 -67.96 -27.02 -70.53
C SER A 217 -69.38 -27.58 -70.37
N LEU A 218 -69.82 -27.83 -69.13
CA LEU A 218 -71.18 -28.31 -68.84
C LEU A 218 -72.25 -27.31 -69.29
N PHE A 219 -72.02 -26.01 -69.13
CA PHE A 219 -72.95 -24.98 -69.61
C PHE A 219 -73.12 -25.03 -71.13
N GLU A 220 -72.03 -25.22 -71.89
CA GLU A 220 -72.11 -25.36 -73.35
C GLU A 220 -72.81 -26.66 -73.76
N GLU A 221 -72.60 -27.77 -73.05
CA GLU A 221 -73.34 -29.01 -73.26
C GLU A 221 -74.84 -28.84 -72.97
N ILE A 222 -75.22 -28.23 -71.85
CA ILE A 222 -76.62 -27.93 -71.50
C ILE A 222 -77.26 -27.07 -72.59
N LYS A 223 -76.56 -26.05 -73.09
CA LYS A 223 -77.04 -25.18 -74.17
C LYS A 223 -77.24 -25.96 -75.47
N LYS A 224 -76.30 -26.84 -75.83
CA LYS A 224 -76.41 -27.74 -76.99
C LYS A 224 -77.64 -28.65 -76.89
N VAL A 225 -77.79 -29.36 -75.76
CA VAL A 225 -78.95 -30.23 -75.50
C VAL A 225 -80.25 -29.45 -75.56
N ASN A 226 -80.32 -28.26 -74.97
CA ASN A 226 -81.53 -27.43 -75.00
C ASN A 226 -81.87 -26.96 -76.44
N ASN A 227 -80.87 -26.67 -77.26
CA ASN A 227 -81.08 -26.33 -78.67
C ASN A 227 -81.55 -27.54 -79.48
N GLU A 228 -80.97 -28.72 -79.28
CA GLU A 228 -81.41 -29.98 -79.89
C GLU A 228 -82.85 -30.30 -79.49
N PHE A 229 -83.17 -30.17 -78.20
CA PHE A 229 -84.53 -30.34 -77.67
C PHE A 229 -85.53 -29.41 -78.39
N LYS A 230 -85.21 -28.11 -78.54
CA LYS A 230 -86.05 -27.15 -79.28
C LYS A 230 -86.24 -27.55 -80.74
N SER A 231 -85.18 -28.03 -81.39
CA SER A 231 -85.23 -28.48 -82.78
C SER A 231 -86.16 -29.69 -82.96
N VAL A 232 -86.06 -30.69 -82.08
CA VAL A 232 -86.91 -31.90 -82.11
C VAL A 232 -88.35 -31.54 -81.79
N ALA A 233 -88.60 -30.73 -80.76
CA ALA A 233 -89.95 -30.30 -80.36
C ALA A 233 -90.66 -29.47 -81.46
N GLY A 234 -89.91 -28.71 -82.27
CA GLY A 234 -90.45 -27.93 -83.40
C GLY A 234 -90.56 -28.69 -84.72
N SER A 235 -90.16 -29.97 -84.77
CA SER A 235 -90.16 -30.75 -86.02
C SER A 235 -91.56 -31.28 -86.37
N PRO A 236 -91.96 -31.32 -87.66
CA PRO A 236 -93.24 -31.88 -88.08
C PRO A 236 -93.34 -33.38 -87.80
N TRP A 237 -94.50 -33.85 -87.35
CA TRP A 237 -94.78 -35.27 -87.12
C TRP A 237 -94.61 -36.08 -88.42
N LYS A 238 -93.84 -37.17 -88.38
CA LYS A 238 -93.70 -38.06 -89.54
C LYS A 238 -95.02 -38.80 -89.77
N LYS A 239 -95.60 -38.64 -90.96
CA LYS A 239 -96.75 -39.40 -91.46
C LYS A 239 -96.36 -40.84 -91.78
#